data_AF-A0A930GVS2-F1
#
_entry.id   AF-A0A930GVS2-F1
#
_cell.length_a   1.000
_cell.length_b   1.000
_cell.length_c   1.000
_cell.angle_alpha   90.00
_cell.angle_beta   90.00
_cell.angle_gamma   90.00
#
_symmetry.space_group_name_H-M   'P 1'
#
loop_
_entity.id
_entity.type
_entity.pdbx_description
1 polymer ?
#
loop_
_entity_poly.entity_id
_entity_poly.type
_entity_poly.pdbx_seq_one_letter_code
_entity_poly.pdbx_strand_id
1 'polypeptide(L)'
;MEEEAEEMTKAEKMKSKTGANIGISTGGKMDNRKKNLKPRVEKSERELLLELLEKVYYEGEFIHLALRKLFSDYPGLGSREKAFLTRSSHGILERYLQLDYVISLYSSVKLKKLKPVVLLSLRIAIYQLLFMDKIPDHAIVDEAVKSIKKRKLQGLVPFVNAVLRKIVGEKEEIKKKLASLPKEDAVSLCLPPDILEVFLKDYGRERTIAMAEAFLQSDGGFYIRNESGEGERVSGNILEEERFRSGAVTIQDFSSQAVGKSLKLK
;
A
#
# COMPACT_ATOMS: atom_id res chain seq x y z
N MET A 1 -59.90 30.99 -37.97
CA MET A 1 -60.69 32.22 -37.82
C MET A 1 -61.31 32.16 -36.44
N GLU A 2 -61.25 33.26 -35.70
CA GLU A 2 -61.41 33.39 -34.24
C GLU A 2 -60.07 33.19 -33.48
N GLU A 3 -58.88 33.57 -33.99
CA GLU A 3 -58.30 34.92 -34.10
C GLU A 3 -59.00 36.10 -33.37
N GLU A 4 -58.22 36.71 -32.47
CA GLU A 4 -58.14 38.17 -32.21
C GLU A 4 -58.96 38.84 -31.09
N ALA A 5 -59.20 38.20 -29.94
CA ALA A 5 -59.62 38.97 -28.75
C ALA A 5 -59.08 38.50 -27.39
N GLU A 6 -58.05 37.64 -27.35
CA GLU A 6 -57.29 37.35 -26.12
C GLU A 6 -56.13 38.34 -25.89
N GLU A 7 -56.13 39.48 -26.58
CA GLU A 7 -55.13 40.53 -26.48
C GLU A 7 -55.46 41.55 -25.39
N MET A 8 -55.75 41.09 -24.18
CA MET A 8 -55.66 41.90 -22.96
C MET A 8 -55.28 41.01 -21.78
N THR A 9 -54.25 40.17 -21.95
CA THR A 9 -53.50 39.55 -20.84
C THR A 9 -52.70 40.63 -20.10
N LYS A 10 -53.47 41.48 -19.42
CA LYS A 10 -53.04 42.36 -18.34
C LYS A 10 -52.36 41.50 -17.30
N ALA A 11 -51.16 41.95 -16.99
CA ALA A 11 -50.74 42.20 -15.62
C ALA A 11 -51.05 41.06 -14.64
N GLU A 12 -50.03 40.23 -14.41
CA GLU A 12 -49.62 39.78 -13.06
C GLU A 12 -48.99 38.38 -13.12
N LYS A 13 -47.91 38.20 -13.90
CA LYS A 13 -46.82 37.28 -13.52
C LYS A 13 -45.62 37.38 -14.45
N MET A 14 -44.46 37.41 -13.80
CA MET A 14 -43.13 37.04 -14.30
C MET A 14 -42.26 38.07 -15.05
N LYS A 15 -41.19 38.40 -14.34
CA LYS A 15 -39.77 38.36 -14.75
C LYS A 15 -39.15 39.61 -15.38
N SER A 16 -38.17 40.09 -14.61
CA SER A 16 -36.80 40.42 -15.04
C SER A 16 -36.62 41.63 -15.95
N LYS A 17 -35.79 42.59 -15.52
CA LYS A 17 -34.40 42.75 -16.00
C LYS A 17 -33.82 44.10 -15.55
N THR A 18 -32.59 44.04 -15.05
CA THR A 18 -31.48 45.00 -15.23
C THR A 18 -31.73 46.43 -14.74
N GLY A 19 -31.06 46.95 -13.69
CA GLY A 19 -29.64 46.91 -13.42
C GLY A 19 -28.97 48.19 -13.95
N ALA A 20 -29.02 49.28 -13.19
CA ALA A 20 -28.25 50.49 -13.44
C ALA A 20 -27.84 51.20 -12.13
N ASN A 21 -26.55 51.56 -12.11
CA ASN A 21 -25.86 52.62 -11.38
C ASN A 21 -25.27 52.46 -9.96
N ILE A 22 -23.93 52.47 -9.97
CA ILE A 22 -22.96 53.36 -9.27
C ILE A 22 -22.84 53.28 -7.74
N GLY A 23 -21.64 52.88 -7.30
CA GLY A 23 -21.11 53.12 -5.95
C GLY A 23 -19.67 52.63 -5.80
N ILE A 24 -18.72 53.57 -5.88
CA ILE A 24 -17.27 53.36 -5.66
C ILE A 24 -16.95 53.41 -4.16
N SER A 25 -15.95 52.61 -3.73
CA SER A 25 -15.12 52.75 -2.52
C SER A 25 -15.78 52.39 -1.17
N THR A 26 -15.29 51.41 -0.43
CA THR A 26 -14.05 51.53 0.38
C THR A 26 -13.57 50.13 0.81
N GLY A 27 -12.25 49.96 0.89
CA GLY A 27 -11.63 48.70 1.27
C GLY A 27 -11.65 48.41 2.77
N GLY A 28 -11.25 47.18 3.11
CA GLY A 28 -10.63 46.88 4.40
C GLY A 28 -11.25 45.74 5.19
N LYS A 29 -10.78 44.51 4.90
CA LYS A 29 -10.33 43.43 5.81
C LYS A 29 -10.86 42.06 5.39
N MET A 30 -10.11 41.40 4.52
CA MET A 30 -10.16 39.94 4.40
C MET A 30 -9.51 39.33 5.65
N ASP A 31 -10.34 38.71 6.47
CA ASP A 31 -9.91 37.90 7.61
C ASP A 31 -9.05 36.72 7.11
N ASN A 32 -7.85 36.67 7.66
CA ASN A 32 -6.71 35.89 7.21
C ASN A 32 -6.80 34.48 7.81
N ARG A 33 -7.77 33.68 7.35
CA ARG A 33 -7.86 32.25 7.68
C ARG A 33 -7.40 31.37 6.52
N LYS A 34 -6.15 31.59 6.07
CA LYS A 34 -5.38 30.55 5.37
C LYS A 34 -5.07 29.45 6.38
N LYS A 35 -5.98 28.47 6.49
CA LYS A 35 -5.67 27.16 7.06
C LYS A 35 -4.39 26.66 6.37
N ASN A 36 -3.42 26.22 7.16
CA ASN A 36 -2.24 25.51 6.70
C ASN A 36 -2.68 24.22 5.97
N LEU A 37 -2.95 24.29 4.67
CA LEU A 37 -3.05 23.10 3.83
C LEU A 37 -1.61 22.67 3.54
N LYS A 38 -1.19 21.54 4.14
CA LYS A 38 0.03 20.84 3.71
C LYS A 38 -0.02 20.66 2.18
N PRO A 39 1.11 20.82 1.45
CA PRO A 39 1.13 20.59 0.02
C PRO A 39 0.56 19.19 -0.27
N ARG A 40 -0.50 19.15 -1.07
CA ARG A 40 -1.18 17.90 -1.42
C ARG A 40 -0.19 17.08 -2.24
N VAL A 41 0.16 15.89 -1.75
CA VAL A 41 0.96 14.94 -2.54
C VAL A 41 0.21 14.70 -3.86
N GLU A 42 0.81 15.07 -4.99
CA GLU A 42 0.18 14.94 -6.32
C GLU A 42 0.00 13.46 -6.73
N LYS A 43 0.83 12.58 -6.17
CA LYS A 43 0.81 11.13 -6.41
C LYS A 43 -0.10 10.42 -5.42
N SER A 44 -0.84 9.41 -5.88
CA SER A 44 -1.60 8.55 -4.97
C SER A 44 -0.66 7.61 -4.20
N GLU A 45 -1.09 7.09 -3.06
CA GLU A 45 -0.31 6.10 -2.29
C GLU A 45 0.06 4.88 -3.15
N ARG A 46 -0.79 4.48 -4.10
CA ARG A 46 -0.53 3.34 -4.99
C ARG A 46 0.54 3.66 -6.02
N GLU A 47 0.59 4.90 -6.50
CA GLU A 47 1.64 5.36 -7.40
C GLU A 47 3.00 5.42 -6.68
N LEU A 48 3.03 5.92 -5.44
CA LEU A 48 4.24 5.89 -4.62
C LEU A 48 4.68 4.45 -4.32
N LEU A 49 3.74 3.56 -4.01
CA LEU A 49 4.02 2.14 -3.79
C LEU A 49 4.56 1.46 -5.04
N LEU A 50 4.00 1.76 -6.22
CA LEU A 50 4.47 1.23 -7.49
C LEU A 50 5.91 1.67 -7.75
N GLU A 51 6.22 2.95 -7.60
CA GLU A 51 7.58 3.49 -7.79
C GLU A 51 8.57 2.89 -6.79
N LEU A 52 8.17 2.71 -5.54
CA LEU A 52 9.00 2.05 -4.54
C LEU A 52 9.30 0.60 -4.93
N LEU A 53 8.28 -0.15 -5.38
CA LEU A 53 8.48 -1.54 -5.80
C LEU A 53 9.26 -1.64 -7.11
N GLU A 54 9.18 -0.67 -8.02
CA GLU A 54 10.02 -0.61 -9.22
C GLU A 54 11.51 -0.59 -8.83
N LYS A 55 11.88 0.27 -7.88
CA LYS A 55 13.26 0.35 -7.35
C LYS A 55 13.72 -0.94 -6.69
N VAL A 56 12.85 -1.57 -5.89
CA VAL A 56 13.21 -2.81 -5.18
C VAL A 56 13.35 -3.98 -6.15
N TYR A 57 12.38 -4.20 -7.05
CA TYR A 57 12.37 -5.38 -7.94
C TYR A 57 13.34 -5.28 -9.11
N TYR A 58 13.58 -4.08 -9.64
CA TYR A 58 14.31 -3.92 -10.91
C TYR A 58 15.61 -3.12 -10.79
N GLU A 59 15.76 -2.31 -9.73
CA GLU A 59 17.00 -1.55 -9.48
C GLU A 59 17.83 -2.15 -8.32
N GLY A 60 17.28 -3.14 -7.60
CA GLY A 60 17.97 -3.82 -6.49
C GLY A 60 18.10 -2.98 -5.22
N GLU A 61 17.34 -1.89 -5.08
CA GLU A 61 17.35 -1.10 -3.84
C GLU A 61 16.77 -1.91 -2.67
N PHE A 62 17.41 -1.84 -1.50
CA PHE A 62 16.85 -2.43 -0.29
C PHE A 62 15.58 -1.68 0.14
N ILE A 63 14.52 -2.42 0.49
CA ILE A 63 13.21 -1.84 0.85
C ILE A 63 13.28 -0.79 1.95
N HIS A 64 14.10 -0.99 2.98
CA HIS A 64 14.22 -0.04 4.09
C HIS A 64 14.88 1.28 3.65
N LEU A 65 15.81 1.24 2.68
CA LEU A 65 16.41 2.44 2.09
C LEU A 65 15.43 3.13 1.14
N ALA A 66 14.71 2.37 0.32
CA ALA A 66 13.69 2.89 -0.58
C ALA A 66 12.55 3.58 0.17
N LEU A 67 12.06 2.99 1.28
CA LEU A 67 11.07 3.59 2.17
C LEU A 67 11.60 4.86 2.84
N ARG A 68 12.84 4.84 3.35
CA ARG A 68 13.48 6.02 3.96
C ARG A 68 13.56 7.18 2.97
N LYS A 69 14.02 6.91 1.75
CA LYS A 69 14.08 7.91 0.66
C LYS A 69 12.70 8.45 0.33
N LEU A 70 11.71 7.56 0.13
CA LEU A 70 10.32 7.94 -0.14
C LEU A 70 9.74 8.86 0.94
N PHE A 71 9.94 8.56 2.22
CA PHE A 71 9.41 9.39 3.30
C PHE A 71 10.15 10.72 3.47
N SER A 72 11.41 10.78 3.01
CA SER A 72 12.18 12.03 2.93
C SER A 72 11.69 12.91 1.77
N ASP A 73 11.44 12.31 0.60
CA ASP A 73 10.98 13.01 -0.60
C ASP A 73 9.53 13.54 -0.44
N TYR A 74 8.73 12.87 0.39
CA TYR A 74 7.34 13.21 0.65
C TYR A 74 7.08 13.45 2.16
N PRO A 75 7.61 14.55 2.74
CA PRO A 75 7.46 14.84 4.17
C PRO A 75 6.02 15.13 4.59
N GLY A 76 5.13 15.42 3.63
CA GLY A 76 3.71 15.65 3.85
C GLY A 76 2.88 14.41 4.16
N LEU A 77 3.41 13.20 3.95
CA LEU A 77 2.71 11.94 4.25
C LEU A 77 2.43 11.81 5.75
N GLY A 78 1.16 11.56 6.10
CA GLY A 78 0.76 11.30 7.47
C GLY A 78 1.16 9.89 7.93
N SER A 79 0.87 9.60 9.21
CA SER A 79 1.19 8.31 9.82
C SER A 79 0.44 7.16 9.15
N ARG A 80 -0.81 7.39 8.75
CA ARG A 80 -1.65 6.38 8.08
C ARG A 80 -1.09 6.00 6.72
N GLU A 81 -0.70 7.00 5.92
CA GLU A 81 -0.15 6.78 4.58
C GLU A 81 1.19 6.05 4.66
N LYS A 82 2.07 6.46 5.59
CA LYS A 82 3.34 5.77 5.84
C LYS A 82 3.13 4.32 6.29
N ALA A 83 2.22 4.09 7.23
CA ALA A 83 1.88 2.73 7.69
C ALA A 83 1.33 1.88 6.53
N PHE A 84 0.49 2.45 5.67
CA PHE A 84 -0.01 1.78 4.47
C PHE A 84 1.13 1.41 3.51
N LEU A 85 2.04 2.33 3.21
CA LEU A 85 3.17 2.10 2.31
C LEU A 85 4.12 1.03 2.86
N THR A 86 4.48 1.11 4.14
CA THR A 86 5.33 0.11 4.80
C THR A 86 4.65 -1.26 4.79
N ARG A 87 3.39 -1.36 5.26
CA ARG A 87 2.68 -2.64 5.32
C ARG A 87 2.49 -3.26 3.93
N SER A 88 2.14 -2.46 2.94
CA SER A 88 1.89 -2.95 1.58
C SER A 88 3.17 -3.40 0.91
N SER A 89 4.24 -2.61 0.98
CA SER A 89 5.52 -2.94 0.34
C SER A 89 6.13 -4.21 0.93
N HIS A 90 6.18 -4.33 2.26
CA HIS A 90 6.67 -5.54 2.94
C HIS A 90 5.82 -6.76 2.58
N GLY A 91 4.49 -6.68 2.74
CA GLY A 91 3.63 -7.84 2.47
C GLY A 91 3.62 -8.30 1.01
N ILE A 92 3.83 -7.38 0.05
CA ILE A 92 3.99 -7.73 -1.37
C ILE A 92 5.29 -8.48 -1.61
N LEU A 93 6.39 -8.10 -0.95
CA LEU A 93 7.66 -8.82 -1.03
C LEU A 93 7.57 -10.18 -0.33
N GLU A 94 7.00 -10.23 0.87
CA GLU A 94 6.80 -11.46 1.64
C GLU A 94 5.94 -12.48 0.90
N ARG A 95 4.96 -12.03 0.10
CA ARG A 95 4.00 -12.92 -0.58
C ARG A 95 4.19 -13.00 -2.09
N TYR A 96 5.32 -12.57 -2.64
CA TYR A 96 5.48 -12.41 -4.09
C TYR A 96 5.20 -13.70 -4.87
N LEU A 97 5.59 -14.87 -4.32
CA LEU A 97 5.31 -16.19 -4.93
C LEU A 97 3.82 -16.49 -4.99
N GLN A 98 3.07 -16.21 -3.91
CA GLN A 98 1.61 -16.37 -3.89
C GLN A 98 0.94 -15.42 -4.88
N LEU A 99 1.39 -14.17 -4.93
CA LEU A 99 0.84 -13.18 -5.86
C LEU A 99 1.09 -13.59 -7.31
N ASP A 100 2.29 -14.07 -7.64
CA ASP A 100 2.65 -14.56 -8.98
C ASP A 100 1.86 -15.80 -9.36
N TYR A 101 1.70 -16.74 -8.43
CA TYR A 101 0.85 -17.91 -8.63
C TYR A 101 -0.58 -17.50 -8.95
N VAL A 102 -1.17 -16.59 -8.17
CA VAL A 102 -2.52 -16.09 -8.45
C VAL A 102 -2.57 -15.43 -9.83
N ILE A 103 -1.64 -14.54 -10.18
CA ILE A 103 -1.63 -13.92 -11.51
C ILE A 103 -1.59 -14.98 -12.61
N SER A 104 -0.81 -16.05 -12.44
CA SER A 104 -0.70 -17.13 -13.42
C SER A 104 -2.00 -17.90 -13.66
N LEU A 105 -2.92 -17.97 -12.68
CA LEU A 105 -4.22 -18.61 -12.81
C LEU A 105 -5.23 -17.79 -13.64
N TYR A 106 -5.06 -16.46 -13.65
CA TYR A 106 -6.04 -15.52 -14.22
C TYR A 106 -5.53 -14.78 -15.47
N SER A 107 -4.21 -14.76 -15.68
CA SER A 107 -3.59 -14.10 -16.83
C SER A 107 -3.45 -15.05 -18.01
N SER A 108 -3.92 -14.64 -19.18
CA SER A 108 -3.63 -15.31 -20.46
C SER A 108 -2.17 -15.12 -20.91
N VAL A 109 -1.46 -14.17 -20.33
CA VAL A 109 -0.07 -13.83 -20.65
C VAL A 109 0.85 -14.37 -19.55
N LYS A 110 1.85 -15.17 -19.93
CA LYS A 110 2.89 -15.66 -19.00
C LYS A 110 3.56 -14.50 -18.26
N LEU A 111 3.85 -14.67 -16.96
CA LEU A 111 4.45 -13.63 -16.11
C LEU A 111 5.68 -12.96 -16.74
N LYS A 112 6.61 -13.76 -17.29
CA LYS A 112 7.84 -13.29 -17.95
C LYS A 112 7.61 -12.41 -19.18
N LYS A 113 6.41 -12.43 -19.76
CA LYS A 113 6.02 -11.62 -20.93
C LYS A 113 5.24 -10.36 -20.54
N LEU A 114 4.82 -10.23 -19.27
CA LEU A 114 4.17 -9.02 -18.78
C LEU A 114 5.19 -7.89 -18.69
N LYS A 115 4.78 -6.68 -19.04
CA LYS A 115 5.59 -5.49 -18.78
C LYS A 115 5.79 -5.35 -17.26
N PRO A 116 6.99 -4.98 -16.79
CA PRO A 116 7.30 -4.79 -15.37
C PRO A 116 6.24 -4.03 -14.57
N VAL A 117 5.81 -2.88 -15.09
CA VAL A 117 4.77 -2.02 -14.52
C VAL A 117 3.43 -2.74 -14.35
N VAL A 118 3.04 -3.55 -15.32
CA VAL A 118 1.76 -4.29 -15.31
C VAL A 118 1.82 -5.39 -14.26
N LEU A 119 2.92 -6.13 -14.21
CA LEU A 119 3.13 -7.19 -13.22
C LEU A 119 3.10 -6.63 -11.80
N LEU A 120 3.82 -5.52 -11.53
CA LEU A 120 3.77 -4.87 -10.22
C LEU A 120 2.38 -4.32 -9.89
N SER A 121 1.70 -3.70 -10.85
CA SER A 121 0.33 -3.21 -10.64
C SER A 121 -0.65 -4.33 -10.27
N LEU A 122 -0.54 -5.50 -10.91
CA LEU A 122 -1.33 -6.67 -10.56
C LEU A 122 -0.97 -7.21 -9.17
N ARG A 123 0.32 -7.33 -8.84
CA ARG A 123 0.77 -7.77 -7.51
C ARG A 123 0.23 -6.86 -6.40
N ILE A 124 0.32 -5.54 -6.58
CA ILE A 124 -0.22 -4.54 -5.63
C ILE A 124 -1.73 -4.74 -5.45
N ALA A 125 -2.47 -4.83 -6.55
CA ALA A 125 -3.92 -4.94 -6.51
C ALA A 125 -4.37 -6.27 -5.86
N ILE A 126 -3.75 -7.38 -6.24
CA ILE A 126 -4.07 -8.71 -5.69
C ILE A 126 -3.72 -8.77 -4.20
N TYR A 127 -2.59 -8.19 -3.79
CA TYR A 127 -2.24 -8.12 -2.38
C TYR A 127 -3.30 -7.37 -1.57
N GLN A 128 -3.74 -6.22 -2.08
CA GLN A 128 -4.82 -5.45 -1.44
C GLN A 128 -6.13 -6.23 -1.37
N LEU A 129 -6.50 -6.93 -2.46
CA LEU A 129 -7.75 -7.70 -2.52
C LEU A 129 -7.78 -8.91 -1.58
N LEU A 130 -6.64 -9.59 -1.38
CA LEU A 130 -6.58 -10.85 -0.64
C LEU A 130 -6.14 -10.68 0.81
N PHE A 131 -5.35 -9.65 1.11
CA PHE A 131 -4.69 -9.51 2.41
C PHE A 131 -4.93 -8.15 3.09
N MET A 132 -5.78 -7.28 2.51
CA MET A 132 -6.12 -5.98 3.11
C MET A 132 -7.63 -5.70 3.11
N ASP A 133 -8.30 -6.05 4.21
CA ASP A 133 -9.77 -5.99 4.32
C ASP A 133 -10.39 -4.58 4.34
N LYS A 134 -9.56 -3.55 4.49
CA LYS A 134 -10.03 -2.16 4.70
C LYS A 134 -10.22 -1.35 3.41
N ILE A 135 -9.91 -1.93 2.24
CA ILE A 135 -9.91 -1.20 0.97
C ILE A 135 -11.00 -1.77 0.06
N PRO A 136 -11.99 -0.96 -0.39
CA PRO A 136 -13.03 -1.44 -1.29
C PRO A 136 -12.49 -1.96 -2.62
N ASP A 137 -13.03 -3.08 -3.12
CA ASP A 137 -12.59 -3.74 -4.36
C ASP A 137 -12.55 -2.78 -5.56
N HIS A 138 -13.60 -1.98 -5.75
CA HIS A 138 -13.69 -1.04 -6.86
C HIS A 138 -12.57 0.02 -6.83
N ALA A 139 -12.16 0.47 -5.63
CA ALA A 139 -11.09 1.45 -5.47
C ALA A 139 -9.73 0.84 -5.83
N ILE A 140 -9.51 -0.44 -5.51
CA ILE A 140 -8.29 -1.16 -5.88
C ILE A 140 -8.18 -1.28 -7.41
N VAL A 141 -9.27 -1.70 -8.06
CA VAL A 141 -9.31 -1.88 -9.52
C VAL A 141 -9.11 -0.55 -10.26
N ASP A 142 -9.78 0.51 -9.81
CA ASP A 142 -9.67 1.84 -10.41
C ASP A 142 -8.25 2.43 -10.27
N GLU A 143 -7.62 2.31 -9.10
CA GLU A 143 -6.23 2.77 -8.90
C GLU A 143 -5.22 1.98 -9.74
N ALA A 144 -5.41 0.66 -9.90
CA ALA A 144 -4.59 -0.15 -10.79
C ALA A 144 -4.70 0.34 -12.24
N VAL A 145 -5.93 0.55 -12.74
CA VAL A 145 -6.18 1.05 -14.10
C VAL A 145 -5.59 2.45 -14.29
N LYS A 146 -5.77 3.36 -13.33
CA LYS A 146 -5.18 4.71 -13.37
C LYS A 146 -3.66 4.66 -13.44
N SER A 147 -3.01 3.78 -12.68
CA SER A 147 -1.56 3.60 -12.69
C SER A 147 -1.04 3.21 -14.08
N ILE A 148 -1.73 2.29 -14.76
CA ILE A 148 -1.40 1.90 -16.14
C ILE A 148 -1.60 3.06 -17.13
N LYS A 149 -2.68 3.83 -16.99
CA LYS A 149 -2.94 5.02 -17.84
C LYS A 149 -1.85 6.08 -17.69
N LYS A 150 -1.44 6.38 -16.44
CA LYS A 150 -0.37 7.35 -16.14
C LYS A 150 0.97 6.96 -16.77
N ARG A 151 1.24 5.65 -16.88
CA ARG A 151 2.45 5.12 -17.53
C ARG A 151 2.35 5.03 -19.06
N LYS A 152 1.35 5.67 -19.68
CA LYS A 152 1.10 5.70 -21.14
C LYS A 152 0.92 4.30 -21.75
N LEU A 153 0.31 3.39 -20.99
CA LEU A 153 0.01 2.02 -21.41
C LEU A 153 -1.50 1.78 -21.57
N GLN A 154 -2.23 2.75 -22.13
CA GLN A 154 -3.70 2.73 -22.18
C GLN A 154 -4.25 1.46 -22.86
N GLY A 155 -3.56 0.91 -23.87
CA GLY A 155 -3.95 -0.33 -24.54
C GLY A 155 -3.98 -1.57 -23.64
N LEU A 156 -3.31 -1.55 -22.48
CA LEU A 156 -3.28 -2.65 -21.53
C LEU A 156 -4.33 -2.52 -20.42
N VAL A 157 -5.05 -1.40 -20.36
CA VAL A 157 -6.12 -1.17 -19.38
C VAL A 157 -7.23 -2.23 -19.46
N PRO A 158 -7.76 -2.60 -20.65
CA PRO A 158 -8.79 -3.63 -20.73
C PRO A 158 -8.32 -4.97 -20.18
N PHE A 159 -7.05 -5.33 -20.43
CA PHE A 159 -6.44 -6.55 -19.91
C PHE A 159 -6.35 -6.55 -18.38
N VAL A 160 -5.75 -5.52 -17.79
CA VAL A 160 -5.61 -5.42 -16.32
C VAL A 160 -6.98 -5.44 -15.64
N ASN A 161 -7.94 -4.68 -16.17
CA ASN A 161 -9.29 -4.64 -15.64
C ASN A 161 -10.02 -5.99 -15.77
N ALA A 162 -9.83 -6.73 -16.87
CA ALA A 162 -10.41 -8.06 -17.04
C ALA A 162 -9.85 -9.06 -16.01
N VAL A 163 -8.53 -9.09 -15.83
CA VAL A 163 -7.86 -9.95 -14.84
C VAL A 163 -8.35 -9.65 -13.44
N LEU A 164 -8.32 -8.37 -13.02
CA LEU A 164 -8.71 -7.99 -11.66
C LEU A 164 -10.21 -8.21 -11.39
N ARG A 165 -11.09 -7.97 -12.36
CA ARG A 165 -12.53 -8.25 -12.18
C ARG A 165 -12.80 -9.73 -11.96
N LYS A 166 -12.10 -10.61 -12.66
CA LYS A 166 -12.23 -12.06 -12.43
C LYS A 166 -11.75 -12.45 -11.03
N ILE A 167 -10.62 -11.91 -10.59
CA ILE A 167 -10.07 -12.14 -9.25
C ILE A 167 -11.03 -11.65 -8.16
N VAL A 168 -11.63 -10.46 -8.33
CA VAL A 168 -12.62 -9.91 -7.38
C VAL A 168 -13.81 -10.86 -7.19
N GLY A 169 -14.30 -11.47 -8.26
CA GLY A 169 -15.41 -12.44 -8.21
C GLY A 169 -15.04 -13.80 -7.59
N GLU A 170 -13.76 -14.15 -7.55
CA GLU A 170 -13.26 -15.46 -7.14
C GLU A 170 -12.36 -15.42 -5.89
N LYS A 171 -12.37 -14.33 -5.10
CA LYS A 171 -11.47 -14.16 -3.93
C LYS A 171 -11.47 -15.34 -2.96
N GLU A 172 -12.66 -15.85 -2.62
CA GLU A 172 -12.79 -16.98 -1.69
C GLU A 172 -12.29 -18.29 -2.28
N GLU A 173 -12.47 -18.49 -3.59
CA GLU A 173 -11.92 -19.65 -4.30
C GLU A 173 -10.39 -19.57 -4.37
N ILE A 174 -9.83 -18.38 -4.59
CA ILE A 174 -8.38 -18.15 -4.57
C ILE A 174 -7.80 -18.48 -3.20
N LYS A 175 -8.43 -18.03 -2.11
CA LYS A 175 -8.00 -18.35 -0.74
C LYS A 175 -8.03 -19.86 -0.49
N LYS A 176 -9.08 -20.57 -0.94
CA LYS A 176 -9.15 -22.03 -0.87
C LYS A 176 -8.01 -22.69 -1.66
N LYS A 177 -7.73 -22.24 -2.88
CA LYS A 177 -6.63 -22.76 -3.71
C LYS A 177 -5.28 -22.57 -3.04
N LEU A 178 -5.02 -21.41 -2.47
CA LEU A 178 -3.79 -21.14 -1.72
C LEU A 178 -3.68 -22.04 -0.49
N ALA A 179 -4.77 -22.25 0.25
CA ALA A 179 -4.81 -23.14 1.40
C ALA A 179 -4.69 -24.63 1.05
N SER A 180 -5.07 -25.02 -0.18
CA SER A 180 -4.97 -26.41 -0.65
C SER A 180 -3.61 -26.76 -1.28
N LEU A 181 -2.70 -25.79 -1.43
CA LEU A 181 -1.35 -26.07 -1.93
C LEU A 181 -0.64 -27.06 -0.99
N PRO A 182 0.24 -27.94 -1.53
CA PRO A 182 1.06 -28.80 -0.69
C PRO A 182 1.81 -27.97 0.35
N LYS A 183 1.85 -28.44 1.61
CA LYS A 183 2.46 -27.66 2.70
C LYS A 183 3.95 -27.37 2.51
N GLU A 184 4.64 -28.18 1.71
CA GLU A 184 6.06 -28.03 1.36
C GLU A 184 6.24 -27.48 -0.06
N ASP A 185 5.38 -26.54 -0.44
CA ASP A 185 5.50 -25.86 -1.72
C ASP A 185 6.06 -24.46 -1.54
N ALA A 186 6.92 -24.03 -2.48
CA ALA A 186 7.53 -22.71 -2.46
C ALA A 186 6.47 -21.59 -2.41
N VAL A 187 5.34 -21.79 -3.10
CA VAL A 187 4.23 -20.83 -3.11
C VAL A 187 3.47 -20.86 -1.79
N SER A 188 3.22 -22.04 -1.21
CA SER A 188 2.50 -22.13 0.08
C SER A 188 3.29 -21.46 1.21
N LEU A 189 4.60 -21.69 1.25
CA LEU A 189 5.50 -21.20 2.30
C LEU A 189 6.08 -19.81 2.02
N CYS A 190 5.84 -19.25 0.83
CA CYS A 190 6.48 -18.00 0.39
C CYS A 190 8.02 -18.02 0.46
N LEU A 191 8.63 -19.20 0.33
CA LEU A 191 10.08 -19.36 0.32
C LEU A 191 10.56 -19.64 -1.11
N PRO A 192 11.54 -18.88 -1.64
CA PRO A 192 12.17 -19.22 -2.92
C PRO A 192 12.66 -20.68 -2.91
N PRO A 193 12.57 -21.42 -4.04
CA PRO A 193 12.93 -22.83 -4.08
C PRO A 193 14.32 -23.14 -3.52
N ASP A 194 15.31 -22.31 -3.84
CA ASP A 194 16.69 -22.47 -3.37
C ASP A 194 16.80 -22.35 -1.84
N ILE A 195 16.02 -21.45 -1.23
CA ILE A 195 15.99 -21.27 0.23
C ILE A 195 15.22 -22.40 0.89
N LEU A 196 14.10 -22.82 0.30
CA LEU A 196 13.31 -23.93 0.79
C LEU A 196 14.14 -25.23 0.82
N GLU A 197 14.92 -25.50 -0.22
CA GLU A 197 15.80 -26.67 -0.28
C GLU A 197 16.82 -26.66 0.87
N VAL A 198 17.51 -25.53 1.08
CA VAL A 198 18.47 -25.37 2.17
C VAL A 198 17.80 -25.58 3.53
N PHE A 199 16.62 -25.00 3.74
CA PHE A 199 15.94 -25.09 5.03
C PHE A 199 15.45 -26.50 5.32
N LEU A 200 14.88 -27.17 4.33
CA LEU A 200 14.45 -28.57 4.45
C LEU A 200 15.63 -29.49 4.79
N LYS A 201 16.78 -29.25 4.16
CA LYS A 201 18.01 -30.02 4.40
C LYS A 201 18.55 -29.81 5.82
N ASP A 202 18.62 -28.56 6.28
CA ASP A 202 19.33 -28.23 7.52
C ASP A 202 18.45 -28.32 8.78
N TYR A 203 17.15 -28.03 8.65
CA TYR A 203 16.21 -27.94 9.77
C TYR A 203 15.11 -29.01 9.74
N GLY A 204 14.96 -29.73 8.63
CA GLY A 204 13.88 -30.68 8.42
C GLY A 204 12.52 -30.02 8.16
N ARG A 205 11.55 -30.86 7.80
CA ARG A 205 10.21 -30.44 7.34
C ARG A 205 9.44 -29.59 8.35
N GLU A 206 9.22 -30.12 9.56
CA GLU A 206 8.34 -29.49 10.55
C GLU A 206 8.85 -28.10 10.94
N ARG A 207 10.16 -27.97 11.16
CA ARG A 207 10.78 -26.71 11.55
C ARG A 207 10.79 -25.68 10.43
N THR A 208 11.03 -26.12 9.20
CA THR A 208 10.99 -25.24 8.01
C THR A 208 9.61 -24.62 7.84
N ILE A 209 8.55 -25.44 7.96
CA ILE A 209 7.17 -24.95 7.89
C ILE A 209 6.90 -23.93 9.00
N ALA A 210 7.26 -24.24 10.24
CA ALA A 210 7.08 -23.33 11.37
C ALA A 210 7.83 -21.99 11.19
N MET A 211 9.05 -22.02 10.65
CA MET A 211 9.83 -20.81 10.35
C MET A 211 9.17 -19.97 9.25
N ALA A 212 8.73 -20.59 8.16
CA ALA A 212 8.05 -19.91 7.06
C ALA A 212 6.75 -19.26 7.51
N GLU A 213 5.95 -19.96 8.33
CA GLU A 213 4.73 -19.41 8.93
C GLU A 213 5.05 -18.20 9.83
N ALA A 214 6.11 -18.28 10.63
CA ALA A 214 6.54 -17.17 11.48
C ALA A 214 6.99 -15.94 10.67
N PHE A 215 7.64 -16.11 9.52
CA PHE A 215 8.02 -14.98 8.66
C PHE A 215 6.82 -14.20 8.10
N LEU A 216 5.68 -14.88 7.91
CA LEU A 216 4.45 -14.25 7.41
C LEU A 216 3.59 -13.64 8.53
N GLN A 217 3.95 -13.88 9.79
CA GLN A 217 3.33 -13.26 10.95
C GLN A 217 3.97 -11.90 11.21
N SER A 218 3.16 -10.84 11.18
CA SER A 218 3.63 -9.52 11.61
C SER A 218 3.35 -9.32 13.08
N ASP A 219 4.35 -9.67 13.85
CA ASP A 219 4.48 -9.40 15.25
C ASP A 219 4.74 -7.89 15.42
N GLY A 220 3.68 -7.10 15.58
CA GLY A 220 3.68 -5.63 15.62
C GLY A 220 4.38 -4.96 16.81
N GLY A 221 5.58 -5.45 17.17
CA GLY A 221 6.42 -4.90 18.22
C GLY A 221 7.89 -4.91 17.84
N PHE A 222 8.71 -4.33 18.71
CA PHE A 222 10.15 -4.25 18.59
C PHE A 222 10.77 -4.65 19.92
N TYR A 223 11.99 -5.20 19.87
CA TYR A 223 12.75 -5.51 21.07
C TYR A 223 13.64 -4.32 21.42
N ILE A 224 13.57 -3.88 22.68
CA ILE A 224 14.47 -2.88 23.23
C ILE A 224 15.38 -3.52 24.27
N ARG A 225 16.56 -2.93 24.46
CA ARG A 225 17.55 -3.32 25.45
C ARG A 225 17.96 -2.10 26.28
N ASN A 226 17.96 -2.24 27.61
CA ASN A 226 18.49 -1.22 28.52
C ASN A 226 20.02 -1.35 28.70
N GLU A 227 20.64 -0.37 29.36
CA GLU A 227 22.08 -0.40 29.65
C GLU A 227 22.51 -1.62 30.48
N SER A 228 21.63 -2.13 31.36
CA SER A 228 21.87 -3.33 32.17
C SER A 228 21.85 -4.65 31.37
N GLY A 229 21.53 -4.61 30.07
CA GLY A 229 21.46 -5.80 29.22
C GLY A 229 20.15 -6.60 29.33
N GLU A 230 19.12 -6.00 29.92
CA GLU A 230 17.77 -6.56 30.00
C GLU A 230 16.97 -6.16 28.76
N GLY A 231 16.30 -7.15 28.20
CA GLY A 231 15.53 -7.02 26.98
C GLY A 231 14.05 -7.13 27.27
N GLU A 232 13.25 -6.27 26.64
CA GLU A 232 11.81 -6.42 26.63
C GLU A 232 11.24 -6.17 25.24
N ARG A 233 10.06 -6.72 25.00
CA ARG A 233 9.29 -6.50 23.79
C ARG A 233 8.28 -5.39 24.05
N VAL A 234 8.30 -4.37 23.20
CA VAL A 234 7.39 -3.22 23.27
C VAL A 234 6.64 -3.11 21.94
N SER A 235 5.42 -2.58 21.99
CA SER A 235 4.59 -2.31 20.81
C SER A 235 4.30 -0.82 20.69
N GLY A 236 4.00 -0.34 19.48
CA GLY A 236 3.63 1.05 19.24
C GLY A 236 4.66 1.80 18.40
N ASN A 237 4.79 3.10 18.63
CA ASN A 237 5.74 3.94 17.91
C ASN A 237 6.99 4.17 18.76
N ILE A 238 8.12 3.59 18.35
CA ILE A 238 9.40 3.77 19.06
C ILE A 238 9.80 5.25 19.22
N LEU A 239 9.40 6.12 18.28
CA LEU A 239 9.71 7.54 18.34
C LEU A 239 8.89 8.29 19.41
N GLU A 240 7.83 7.66 19.94
CA GLU A 240 7.02 8.15 21.05
C GLU A 240 7.45 7.55 22.40
N GLU A 241 8.31 6.53 22.40
CA GLU A 241 8.81 5.88 23.61
C GLU A 241 9.84 6.78 24.32
N GLU A 242 9.50 7.26 25.52
CA GLU A 242 10.34 8.18 26.30
C GLU A 242 11.72 7.60 26.59
N ARG A 243 11.79 6.30 26.93
CA ARG A 243 13.05 5.63 27.25
C ARG A 243 14.00 5.57 26.06
N PHE A 244 13.46 5.46 24.85
CA PHE A 244 14.27 5.49 23.63
C PHE A 244 14.77 6.91 23.35
N ARG A 245 13.91 7.91 23.54
CA ARG A 245 14.26 9.32 23.33
C ARG A 245 15.29 9.84 24.32
N SER A 246 15.27 9.35 25.56
CA SER A 246 16.27 9.69 26.58
C SER A 246 17.60 8.96 26.39
N GLY A 247 17.65 7.96 25.50
CA GLY A 247 18.82 7.10 25.30
C GLY A 247 18.95 5.97 26.32
N ALA A 248 17.99 5.81 27.24
CA ALA A 248 18.02 4.75 28.26
C ALA A 248 17.87 3.33 27.69
N VAL A 249 17.30 3.22 26.48
CA VAL A 249 17.16 1.94 25.76
C VAL A 249 17.52 2.09 24.28
N THR A 250 17.95 0.98 23.68
CA THR A 250 18.24 0.87 22.24
C THR A 250 17.39 -0.21 21.59
N ILE A 251 17.06 -0.08 20.30
CA ILE A 251 16.39 -1.15 19.56
C ILE A 251 17.43 -2.23 19.22
N GLN A 252 17.21 -3.44 19.72
CA GLN A 252 18.09 -4.58 19.43
C GLN A 252 17.26 -5.86 19.45
N ASP A 253 17.39 -6.69 18.41
CA ASP A 253 16.68 -7.98 18.35
C ASP A 253 17.08 -8.91 19.52
N PHE A 254 16.12 -9.69 20.04
CA PHE A 254 16.34 -10.56 21.20
C PHE A 254 17.50 -11.53 21.00
N SER A 255 17.63 -12.11 19.80
CA SER A 255 18.74 -13.03 19.48
C SER A 255 20.09 -12.33 19.55
N SER A 256 20.16 -11.07 19.12
CA SER A 256 21.38 -10.24 19.18
C SER A 256 21.72 -9.85 20.62
N GLN A 257 20.73 -9.61 21.47
CA GLN A 257 20.95 -9.33 22.89
C GLN A 257 21.55 -10.53 23.63
N ALA A 258 21.15 -11.76 23.26
CA ALA A 258 21.65 -12.99 23.87
C ALA A 258 23.17 -13.16 23.67
N VAL A 259 23.73 -12.68 22.56
CA VAL A 259 25.17 -12.75 22.27
C VAL A 259 26.00 -12.02 23.34
N GLY A 260 25.57 -10.82 23.77
CA GLY A 260 26.27 -10.05 24.81
C GLY A 260 26.34 -10.81 26.14
N LYS A 261 25.23 -11.47 26.52
CA LYS A 261 25.16 -12.32 27.72
C LYS A 261 26.10 -13.52 27.61
N SER A 262 26.12 -14.19 26.46
CA SER A 262 26.98 -15.35 26.22
C SER A 262 28.47 -15.00 26.24
N LEU A 263 28.84 -13.81 25.77
CA LEU A 263 30.22 -13.33 25.74
C LEU A 263 30.68 -12.65 27.06
N LYS A 264 29.80 -12.54 28.07
CA LYS A 264 30.04 -11.77 29.31
C LYS A 264 30.50 -10.34 29.07
N LEU A 265 30.15 -9.76 27.92
CA LEU A 265 30.41 -8.36 27.60
C LEU A 265 29.35 -7.54 28.34
N LYS A 266 29.76 -6.83 29.39
CA LYS A 266 28.93 -5.81 30.04
C LYS A 266 28.66 -4.67 29.07
#